data_AF-A0A815WP00-F1
#
_entry.id   AF-A0A815WP00-F1
#
_cell.length_a   1.000
_cell.length_b   1.000
_cell.length_c   1.000
_cell.angle_alpha   90.00
_cell.angle_beta   90.00
_cell.angle_gamma   90.00
#
_symmetry.space_group_name_H-M   'P 1'
#
loop_
_entity.id
_entity.type
_entity.pdbx_description
1 polymer ?
#
loop_
_entity_poly.entity_id
_entity_poly.type
_entity_poly.pdbx_seq_one_letter_code
_entity_poly.pdbx_strand_id
1 'polypeptide(L)'
;MFAQCLVFAVFSTLTLALANDDLFLHRFRGHILKINGKYEIVTTLADSYKEPDGNSDNVLATGSWDQTYNITGWSVLEIKTAENQTNIDQVYSAGLLEGQFTQELTRMQWQNTITNICVNRTDFCGKLKNFFLTQLNWIY
;
A
#
# COMPACT_ATOMS: atom_id res chain seq x y z
N MET A 1 28.09 18.16 -65.45
CA MET A 1 27.47 19.51 -65.53
C MET A 1 26.10 19.42 -64.88
N PHE A 2 25.95 20.07 -63.71
CA PHE A 2 24.73 20.43 -62.93
C PHE A 2 23.61 19.37 -62.77
N ALA A 3 23.33 18.80 -61.59
CA ALA A 3 22.85 19.35 -60.29
C ALA A 3 21.34 19.10 -60.08
N GLN A 4 21.07 18.13 -59.18
CA GLN A 4 20.25 18.25 -57.96
C GLN A 4 18.76 18.64 -58.03
N CYS A 5 17.91 17.76 -57.49
CA CYS A 5 16.83 18.14 -56.59
C CYS A 5 16.57 17.03 -55.53
N LEU A 6 17.07 17.31 -54.32
CA LEU A 6 16.44 17.10 -53.00
C LEU A 6 16.01 15.67 -52.62
N VAL A 7 16.91 14.90 -52.00
CA VAL A 7 17.20 14.78 -50.53
C VAL A 7 16.35 13.69 -49.86
N PHE A 8 17.04 12.56 -49.73
CA PHE A 8 16.92 11.43 -48.83
C PHE A 8 15.96 11.56 -47.65
N ALA A 9 15.15 10.51 -47.51
CA ALA A 9 14.46 10.09 -46.31
C ALA A 9 15.39 10.14 -45.09
N VAL A 10 15.23 11.17 -44.26
CA VAL A 10 15.85 11.25 -42.95
C VAL A 10 14.86 10.64 -41.97
N PHE A 11 15.28 9.49 -41.44
CA PHE A 11 15.05 9.01 -40.09
C PHE A 11 13.72 9.45 -39.48
N SER A 12 12.80 8.49 -39.33
CA SER A 12 11.88 8.52 -38.19
C SER A 12 12.74 8.53 -36.93
N THR A 13 13.18 9.72 -36.51
CA THR A 13 13.27 10.00 -35.09
C THR A 13 11.85 9.89 -34.60
N LEU A 14 11.44 8.64 -34.34
CA LEU A 14 10.62 8.34 -33.20
C LEU A 14 11.30 9.18 -32.11
N THR A 15 10.65 10.26 -31.73
CA THR A 15 10.72 10.70 -30.34
C THR A 15 10.45 9.42 -29.57
N LEU A 16 11.54 8.72 -29.21
CA LEU A 16 11.71 8.20 -27.87
C LEU A 16 11.24 9.37 -27.03
N ALA A 17 9.93 9.38 -26.75
CA ALA A 17 9.49 9.79 -25.47
C ALA A 17 10.52 9.16 -24.55
N LEU A 18 11.33 10.00 -23.94
CA LEU A 18 11.76 9.70 -22.60
C LEU A 18 10.44 9.41 -21.89
N ALA A 19 9.98 8.14 -21.94
CA ALA A 19 9.51 7.50 -20.75
C ALA A 19 10.63 7.84 -19.80
N ASN A 20 10.37 8.86 -18.98
CA ASN A 20 11.18 9.13 -17.82
C ASN A 20 11.01 7.87 -16.98
N ASP A 21 11.79 6.85 -17.34
CA ASP A 21 12.08 5.73 -16.48
C ASP A 21 12.55 6.35 -15.17
N ASP A 22 11.93 5.88 -14.10
CA ASP A 22 12.41 6.00 -12.75
C ASP A 22 12.32 7.38 -12.09
N LEU A 23 11.11 7.94 -12.03
CA LEU A 23 10.69 8.34 -10.68
C LEU A 23 10.36 7.04 -9.95
N PHE A 24 11.28 6.55 -9.11
CA PHE A 24 11.16 5.33 -8.30
C PHE A 24 9.82 5.31 -7.56
N LEU A 25 8.80 4.80 -8.24
CA LEU A 25 7.44 4.74 -7.75
C LEU A 25 7.42 3.44 -6.96
N HIS A 26 7.68 3.55 -5.66
CA HIS A 26 7.77 2.40 -4.77
C HIS A 26 6.41 1.69 -4.75
N ARG A 27 6.31 0.67 -5.61
CA ARG A 27 5.13 -0.15 -5.80
C ARG A 27 5.36 -1.48 -5.12
N PHE A 28 4.52 -1.78 -4.14
CA PHE A 28 4.58 -3.02 -3.39
C PHE A 28 3.35 -3.87 -3.70
N ARG A 29 3.57 -5.18 -3.70
CA ARG A 29 2.52 -6.19 -3.82
C ARG A 29 2.77 -7.22 -2.75
N GLY A 30 1.71 -7.87 -2.29
CA GLY A 30 1.81 -8.80 -1.18
C GLY A 30 0.58 -9.65 -1.01
N HIS A 31 0.72 -10.68 -0.20
CA HIS A 31 -0.37 -11.54 0.20
C HIS A 31 -0.13 -12.11 1.61
N ILE A 32 -1.21 -12.57 2.23
CA ILE A 32 -1.19 -13.24 3.52
C ILE A 32 -1.62 -14.69 3.34
N LEU A 33 -0.82 -15.59 3.92
CA LEU A 33 -1.10 -17.01 3.99
C LEU A 33 -1.46 -17.41 5.43
N LYS A 34 -2.30 -18.42 5.56
CA LYS A 34 -2.53 -19.12 6.83
C LYS A 34 -1.98 -20.54 6.74
N ILE A 35 -0.87 -20.80 7.40
CA ILE A 35 -0.20 -22.10 7.40
C ILE A 35 -0.20 -22.62 8.84
N ASN A 36 -0.80 -23.79 9.08
CA ASN A 36 -0.90 -24.41 10.42
C ASN A 36 -1.44 -23.46 11.50
N GLY A 37 -2.42 -22.62 11.15
CA GLY A 37 -3.02 -21.63 12.05
C GLY A 37 -2.19 -20.37 12.29
N LYS A 38 -1.02 -20.22 11.65
CA LYS A 38 -0.17 -19.04 11.72
C LYS A 38 -0.33 -18.18 10.46
N TYR A 39 -0.36 -16.86 10.65
CA TYR A 39 -0.36 -15.89 9.55
C TYR A 39 1.08 -15.63 9.07
N GLU A 40 1.30 -15.75 7.78
CA GLU A 40 2.57 -15.40 7.12
C GLU A 40 2.32 -14.31 6.10
N ILE A 41 3.14 -13.26 6.14
CA ILE A 41 3.02 -12.10 5.27
C ILE A 41 4.16 -12.14 4.26
N VAL A 42 3.80 -12.09 2.97
CA VAL A 42 4.76 -11.97 1.88
C VAL A 42 4.53 -10.62 1.23
N THR A 43 5.51 -9.72 1.30
CA THR A 43 5.48 -8.41 0.63
C THR A 43 6.77 -8.22 -0.14
N THR A 44 6.67 -7.74 -1.38
CA THR A 44 7.83 -7.47 -2.24
C THR A 44 7.52 -6.34 -3.22
N LEU A 45 8.54 -5.90 -3.95
CA LEU A 45 8.38 -4.97 -5.07
C LEU A 45 7.50 -5.59 -6.15
N ALA A 46 6.62 -4.79 -6.74
CA ALA A 46 5.66 -5.23 -7.73
C ALA A 46 6.30 -5.98 -8.91
N ASP A 47 7.47 -5.54 -9.36
CA ASP A 47 8.16 -6.14 -10.51
C ASP A 47 8.68 -7.56 -10.22
N SER A 48 8.85 -7.89 -8.94
CA SER A 48 9.30 -9.21 -8.48
C SER A 48 8.16 -10.07 -7.92
N TYR A 49 6.96 -9.52 -7.83
CA TYR A 49 5.84 -10.19 -7.19
C TYR A 49 5.31 -11.32 -8.07
N LYS A 50 5.19 -12.50 -7.47
CA LYS A 50 4.47 -13.63 -8.05
C LYS A 50 3.15 -13.76 -7.31
N GLU A 51 2.06 -13.58 -8.04
CA GLU A 51 0.73 -13.79 -7.49
C GLU A 51 0.57 -15.25 -7.08
N PRO A 52 0.01 -15.53 -5.90
CA PRO A 52 -0.23 -16.90 -5.48
C PRO A 52 -1.28 -17.54 -6.38
N ASP A 53 -1.19 -18.86 -6.56
CA ASP A 53 -2.17 -19.60 -7.35
C ASP A 53 -3.58 -19.36 -6.78
N GLY A 54 -4.47 -18.84 -7.62
CA GLY A 54 -5.82 -18.40 -7.24
C GLY A 54 -6.77 -19.50 -6.75
N ASN A 55 -6.28 -20.73 -6.63
CA ASN A 55 -7.00 -21.90 -6.14
C ASN A 55 -6.44 -22.42 -4.81
N SER A 56 -5.62 -21.63 -4.13
CA SER A 56 -5.04 -22.01 -2.83
C SER A 56 -5.90 -21.50 -1.68
N ASP A 57 -6.54 -22.42 -0.96
CA ASP A 57 -7.35 -22.15 0.24
C ASP A 57 -6.56 -21.52 1.40
N ASN A 58 -5.23 -21.42 1.26
CA ASN A 58 -4.35 -20.84 2.26
C ASN A 58 -4.20 -19.32 2.12
N VAL A 59 -4.56 -18.73 0.96
CA VAL A 59 -4.45 -17.29 0.73
C VAL A 59 -5.66 -16.60 1.35
N LEU A 60 -5.40 -15.72 2.31
CA LEU A 60 -6.44 -14.96 3.01
C LEU A 60 -6.72 -13.61 2.37
N ALA A 61 -5.66 -12.92 1.96
CA ALA A 61 -5.75 -11.61 1.36
C ALA A 61 -4.58 -11.36 0.41
N THR A 62 -4.81 -10.61 -0.64
CA THR A 62 -3.82 -10.04 -1.53
C THR A 62 -3.93 -8.53 -1.51
N GLY A 63 -2.87 -7.81 -1.86
CA GLY A 63 -2.92 -6.37 -1.84
C GLY A 63 -1.81 -5.68 -2.62
N SER A 64 -2.06 -4.40 -2.84
CA SER A 64 -1.38 -3.54 -3.79
C SER A 64 -1.21 -2.17 -3.16
N TRP A 65 0.03 -1.68 -3.15
CA TRP A 65 0.39 -0.40 -2.55
C TRP A 65 1.28 0.41 -3.48
N ASP A 66 0.75 1.53 -3.94
CA ASP A 66 1.40 2.43 -4.89
C ASP A 66 1.71 3.76 -4.20
N GLN A 67 2.99 3.99 -3.87
CA GLN A 67 3.44 5.22 -3.23
C GLN A 67 3.60 6.35 -4.24
N THR A 68 2.49 7.02 -4.58
CA THR A 68 2.47 8.13 -5.54
C THR A 68 2.34 9.51 -4.91
N TYR A 69 2.37 9.61 -3.57
CA TYR A 69 2.07 10.83 -2.83
C TYR A 69 2.99 12.02 -3.17
N ASN A 70 4.25 11.76 -3.54
CA ASN A 70 5.17 12.82 -3.95
C ASN A 70 4.82 13.45 -5.31
N ILE A 71 4.05 12.77 -6.15
CA ILE A 71 3.69 13.20 -7.51
C ILE A 71 2.24 13.67 -7.57
N THR A 72 1.32 12.86 -7.06
CA THR A 72 -0.12 13.06 -7.19
C THR A 72 -0.74 13.71 -5.95
N GLY A 73 -0.01 13.74 -4.84
CA GLY A 73 -0.53 14.06 -3.51
C GLY A 73 -1.29 12.90 -2.84
N TRP A 74 -1.42 11.75 -3.52
CA TRP A 74 -2.16 10.58 -3.04
C TRP A 74 -1.31 9.32 -3.14
N SER A 75 -1.56 8.36 -2.26
CA SER A 75 -1.12 6.98 -2.45
C SER A 75 -2.33 6.08 -2.60
N VAL A 76 -2.18 4.98 -3.33
CA VAL A 76 -3.29 4.06 -3.60
C VAL A 76 -3.02 2.75 -2.89
N LEU A 77 -3.91 2.37 -1.97
CA LEU A 77 -3.94 1.08 -1.30
C LEU A 77 -5.16 0.30 -1.79
N GLU A 78 -4.93 -0.92 -2.24
CA GLU A 78 -5.96 -1.86 -2.61
C GLU A 78 -5.70 -3.18 -1.89
N ILE A 79 -6.71 -3.70 -1.19
CA ILE A 79 -6.65 -4.98 -0.49
C ILE A 79 -7.88 -5.77 -0.88
N LYS A 80 -7.65 -7.03 -1.25
CA LYS A 80 -8.69 -7.99 -1.59
C LYS A 80 -8.57 -9.18 -0.67
N THR A 81 -9.66 -9.49 0.04
CA THR A 81 -9.76 -10.70 0.86
C THR A 81 -10.36 -11.85 0.05
N ALA A 82 -10.05 -13.08 0.46
CA ALA A 82 -10.61 -14.27 -0.17
C ALA A 82 -12.00 -14.58 0.41
N GLU A 83 -12.98 -14.79 -0.48
CA GLU A 83 -14.38 -15.02 -0.12
C GLU A 83 -14.61 -16.36 0.60
N ASN A 84 -13.73 -17.34 0.38
CA ASN A 84 -13.81 -18.66 0.98
C ASN A 84 -13.31 -18.73 2.44
N GLN A 85 -12.87 -17.60 3.02
CA GLN A 85 -12.31 -17.53 4.37
C GLN A 85 -13.31 -17.02 5.40
N THR A 86 -13.06 -17.31 6.68
CA THR A 86 -13.90 -16.83 7.77
C THR A 86 -13.88 -15.30 7.84
N ASN A 87 -14.98 -14.68 8.28
CA ASN A 87 -15.06 -13.22 8.41
C ASN A 87 -13.93 -12.66 9.29
N ILE A 88 -13.53 -13.39 10.35
CA ILE A 88 -12.44 -13.01 11.25
C ILE A 88 -11.10 -13.02 10.50
N ASP A 89 -10.83 -14.07 9.72
CA ASP A 89 -9.60 -14.18 8.94
C ASP A 89 -9.53 -13.08 7.86
N GLN A 90 -10.66 -12.75 7.22
CA GLN A 90 -10.74 -11.68 6.24
C GLN A 90 -10.41 -10.31 6.87
N VAL A 91 -11.08 -9.92 7.96
CA VAL A 91 -10.85 -8.61 8.58
C VAL A 91 -9.46 -8.50 9.20
N TYR A 92 -8.96 -9.58 9.80
CA TYR A 92 -7.63 -9.59 10.41
C TYR A 92 -6.52 -9.51 9.36
N SER A 93 -6.63 -10.31 8.29
CA SER A 93 -5.64 -10.27 7.20
C SER A 93 -5.65 -8.93 6.48
N ALA A 94 -6.81 -8.34 6.22
CA ALA A 94 -6.88 -7.01 5.61
C ALA A 94 -6.16 -5.95 6.44
N GLY A 95 -6.45 -5.86 7.74
CA GLY A 95 -5.79 -4.90 8.63
C GLY A 95 -4.29 -5.16 8.79
N LEU A 96 -3.88 -6.43 8.84
CA LEU A 96 -2.48 -6.81 8.93
C LEU A 96 -1.69 -6.39 7.67
N LEU A 97 -2.27 -6.58 6.48
CA LEU A 97 -1.65 -6.20 5.22
C LEU A 97 -1.57 -4.68 5.04
N GLU A 98 -2.63 -3.95 5.42
CA GLU A 98 -2.63 -2.48 5.46
C GLU A 98 -1.52 -1.94 6.36
N GLY A 99 -1.42 -2.46 7.59
CA GLY A 99 -0.40 -2.04 8.55
C GLY A 99 1.02 -2.28 8.03
N GLN A 100 1.25 -3.40 7.34
CA GLN A 100 2.54 -3.71 6.74
C GLN A 100 2.90 -2.76 5.58
N PHE A 101 1.97 -2.48 4.67
CA PHE A 101 2.23 -1.60 3.53
C PHE A 101 2.42 -0.13 3.93
N THR A 102 1.66 0.32 4.92
CA THR A 102 1.55 1.75 5.26
C THR A 102 2.30 2.13 6.53
N GLN A 103 3.12 1.24 7.10
CA GLN A 103 3.80 1.43 8.39
C GLN A 103 4.44 2.83 8.54
N GLU A 104 5.24 3.25 7.55
CA GLU A 104 5.91 4.55 7.59
C GLU A 104 4.96 5.74 7.44
N LEU A 105 3.96 5.66 6.54
CA LEU A 105 2.97 6.72 6.39
C LEU A 105 2.12 6.86 7.66
N THR A 106 1.70 5.75 8.26
CA THR A 106 0.94 5.73 9.52
C THR A 106 1.75 6.34 10.65
N ARG A 107 3.05 6.03 10.74
CA ARG A 107 3.96 6.65 11.71
C ARG A 107 4.07 8.16 11.50
N MET A 108 4.24 8.63 10.27
CA MET A 108 4.31 10.06 9.96
C MET A 108 2.98 10.77 10.23
N GLN A 109 1.86 10.15 9.86
CA GLN A 109 0.52 10.69 10.11
C GLN A 109 0.27 10.85 11.61
N TRP A 110 0.64 9.86 12.41
CA TRP A 110 0.56 9.93 13.87
C TRP A 110 1.41 11.07 14.45
N GLN A 111 2.65 11.23 13.96
CA GLN A 111 3.54 12.31 14.35
C GLN A 111 2.96 13.69 14.03
N ASN A 112 2.35 13.83 12.85
CA ASN A 112 1.83 15.10 12.37
C ASN A 112 0.51 15.52 13.04
N THR A 113 -0.33 14.56 13.45
CA THR A 113 -1.71 14.86 13.85
C THR A 113 -2.01 14.64 15.33
N ILE A 114 -1.51 13.55 15.92
CA ILE A 114 -2.01 13.07 17.23
C ILE A 114 -0.97 13.23 18.35
N THR A 115 0.32 13.21 18.02
CA THR A 115 1.41 13.12 19.02
C THR A 115 1.32 14.17 20.12
N ASN A 116 0.86 15.38 19.80
CA ASN A 116 0.84 16.49 20.75
C ASN A 116 -0.52 16.71 21.44
N ILE A 117 -1.54 15.89 21.19
CA ILE A 117 -2.90 16.10 21.73
C ILE A 117 -2.91 16.11 23.27
N CYS A 118 -2.06 15.31 23.91
CA CYS A 118 -2.00 15.19 25.37
C CYS A 118 -0.92 16.01 26.06
N VAL A 119 -0.10 16.76 25.31
CA VAL A 119 0.98 17.57 25.88
C VAL A 119 0.36 18.70 26.73
N ASN A 120 0.76 18.78 28.00
CA ASN A 120 0.24 19.73 28.99
C ASN A 120 -1.29 19.66 29.23
N ARG A 121 -1.94 18.52 28.92
CA ARG A 121 -3.39 18.32 29.04
C ARG A 121 -3.75 17.05 29.81
N THR A 122 -3.16 16.87 30.99
CA THR A 122 -3.27 15.62 31.78
C THR A 122 -4.70 15.32 32.24
N ASP A 123 -5.45 16.30 32.74
CA ASP A 123 -6.85 16.10 33.18
C ASP A 123 -7.76 15.72 32.00
N PHE A 124 -7.63 16.43 30.88
CA PHE A 124 -8.36 16.12 29.65
C PHE A 124 -8.05 14.70 29.15
N CYS A 125 -6.77 14.32 29.07
CA CYS A 125 -6.41 12.99 28.59
C CYS A 125 -6.76 11.87 29.57
N GLY A 126 -6.80 12.14 30.88
CA GLY A 126 -7.34 11.20 31.86
C GLY A 126 -8.82 10.90 31.61
N LYS A 127 -9.63 11.94 31.41
CA LYS A 127 -11.06 11.81 31.08
C LYS A 127 -11.26 11.11 29.73
N LEU A 128 -10.50 11.49 28.71
CA LEU A 128 -10.57 10.89 27.37
C LEU A 128 -10.21 9.40 27.39
N LYS A 129 -9.14 9.02 28.08
CA LYS A 129 -8.74 7.62 28.25
C LYS A 129 -9.85 6.81 28.93
N ASN A 130 -10.42 7.32 30.03
CA ASN A 130 -11.50 6.64 30.74
C ASN A 130 -12.72 6.45 29.83
N PHE A 131 -13.10 7.48 29.08
CA PHE A 131 -14.19 7.38 28.11
C PHE A 131 -13.95 6.26 27.09
N PHE A 132 -12.78 6.22 26.45
CA PHE A 132 -12.47 5.16 25.47
C PHE A 132 -12.45 3.76 26.11
N LEU A 133 -11.86 3.60 27.29
CA LEU A 133 -11.84 2.31 27.98
C LEU A 133 -13.24 1.82 28.36
N THR A 134 -14.10 2.71 28.87
CA THR A 134 -15.49 2.36 29.16
C THR A 134 -16.25 1.96 27.90
N GLN A 135 -16.04 2.68 26.79
CA GLN A 135 -16.71 2.35 25.52
C GLN A 135 -16.20 1.04 24.91
N LEU A 136 -14.90 0.77 24.98
CA LEU A 136 -14.36 -0.50 24.52
C LEU A 136 -14.94 -1.67 25.33
N ASN A 137 -15.00 -1.56 26.66
CA ASN A 137 -15.63 -2.57 27.52
C ASN A 137 -17.14 -2.74 27.30
N TRP A 138 -17.81 -1.78 26.65
CA TRP A 138 -19.22 -1.89 26.29
C TRP A 138 -19.41 -2.61 24.96
N ILE A 139 -18.46 -2.45 24.02
CA ILE A 139 -18.50 -3.09 22.70
C ILE A 139 -18.12 -4.58 22.78
N TYR A 140 -17.15 -4.92 23.62
CA TYR A 140 -16.65 -6.29 23.83
C TYR A 140 -17.39 -7.01 24.94
#